data_AF-A0A812S5F6-F1
#
_entry.id   AF-A0A812S5F6-F1
#
_cell.length_a   1.000
_cell.length_b   1.000
_cell.length_c   1.000
_cell.angle_alpha   90.00
_cell.angle_beta   90.00
_cell.angle_gamma   90.00
#
_symmetry.space_group_name_H-M   'P 1'
#
loop_
_entity.id
_entity.type
_entity.pdbx_description
1 polymer ?
#
loop_
_entity_poly.entity_id
_entity_poly.type
_entity_poly.pdbx_seq_one_letter_code
_entity_poly.pdbx_strand_id
1 'polypeptide(L)'
;MGLCWCPPASSSDSKERIARLASALRRFNFEVLIVPSQRPEAISAATSLVDVAAKELQWELELSTLPCQAGLDEKSLQDAYHSVYTDRCVAAEQSCLLLLSNREEAWSWLSTFTNWFLGKEPLELSDEEQIWLAVELNGFTLAGSSPGLKLRSKTSEMRAAVT
;
A
#
# COMPACT_ATOMS: atom_id res chain seq x y z
N MET A 1 7.05 -0.24 -6.38
CA MET A 1 6.33 -0.96 -5.30
C MET A 1 5.35 -0.01 -4.63
N GLY A 2 4.21 -0.50 -4.16
CA GLY A 2 3.20 0.32 -3.52
C GLY A 2 2.57 -0.35 -2.30
N LEU A 3 1.90 0.47 -1.50
CA LEU A 3 1.08 0.06 -0.37
C LEU A 3 -0.25 0.79 -0.48
N CYS A 4 -1.35 0.10 -0.18
CA CYS A 4 -2.66 0.72 -0.08
C CYS A 4 -3.58 0.00 0.93
N TRP A 5 -4.66 0.70 1.25
CA TRP A 5 -5.81 0.16 1.94
C TRP A 5 -7.09 0.71 1.32
N CYS A 6 -8.10 -0.15 1.21
CA CYS A 6 -9.47 0.24 0.93
C CYS A 6 -10.46 -0.54 1.81
N PRO A 7 -11.62 0.06 2.12
CA PRO A 7 -12.70 -0.67 2.77
C PRO A 7 -13.32 -1.72 1.81
N PRO A 8 -13.93 -2.80 2.33
CA PRO A 8 -14.68 -3.75 1.52
C PRO A 8 -15.86 -3.09 0.79
N ALA A 9 -16.26 -3.64 -0.36
CA ALA A 9 -17.39 -3.17 -1.15
C ALA A 9 -18.76 -3.53 -0.54
N SER A 10 -19.07 -3.02 0.66
CA SER A 10 -20.33 -3.23 1.37
C SER A 10 -21.47 -2.26 1.00
N SER A 11 -21.19 -1.15 0.31
CA SER A 11 -22.17 -0.11 -0.05
C SER A 11 -21.85 0.51 -1.41
N SER A 12 -22.76 1.32 -1.95
CA SER A 12 -22.50 2.10 -3.18
C SER A 12 -21.35 3.10 -2.98
N ASP A 13 -21.28 3.72 -1.81
CA ASP A 13 -20.20 4.64 -1.44
C ASP A 13 -18.84 3.94 -1.42
N SER A 14 -18.76 2.72 -0.85
CA SER A 14 -17.48 2.01 -0.82
C SER A 14 -17.02 1.55 -2.20
N LYS A 15 -17.94 1.23 -3.13
CA LYS A 15 -17.60 0.95 -4.54
C LYS A 15 -17.01 2.18 -5.23
N GLU A 16 -17.62 3.35 -5.06
CA GLU A 16 -17.09 4.59 -5.63
C GLU A 16 -15.70 4.91 -5.08
N ARG A 17 -15.48 4.70 -3.77
CA ARG A 17 -14.15 4.86 -3.16
C ARG A 17 -13.15 3.88 -3.77
N ILE A 18 -13.51 2.61 -3.98
CA ILE A 18 -12.62 1.63 -4.63
C ILE A 18 -12.28 2.06 -6.07
N ALA A 19 -13.26 2.56 -6.84
CA ALA A 19 -13.02 3.05 -8.19
C ALA A 19 -12.07 4.25 -8.23
N ARG A 20 -12.22 5.20 -7.30
CA ARG A 20 -11.29 6.33 -7.16
C ARG A 20 -9.88 5.87 -6.83
N LEU A 21 -9.73 4.90 -5.93
CA LEU A 21 -8.42 4.31 -5.60
C LEU A 21 -7.80 3.59 -6.80
N ALA A 22 -8.57 2.73 -7.47
CA ALA A 22 -8.11 1.99 -8.65
C ALA A 22 -7.63 2.94 -9.75
N SER A 23 -8.40 4.01 -10.00
CA SER A 23 -8.04 5.05 -10.96
C SER A 23 -6.75 5.77 -10.57
N ALA A 24 -6.59 6.11 -9.28
CA ALA A 24 -5.38 6.73 -8.77
C ALA A 24 -4.15 5.82 -8.91
N LEU A 25 -4.31 4.51 -8.69
CA LEU A 25 -3.20 3.54 -8.72
C LEU A 25 -2.83 3.05 -10.12
N ARG A 26 -3.78 3.03 -11.06
CA ARG A 26 -3.57 2.58 -12.44
C ARG A 26 -2.37 3.23 -13.10
N ARG A 27 -2.14 4.52 -12.84
CA ARG A 27 -1.03 5.29 -13.44
C ARG A 27 0.37 4.74 -13.12
N PHE A 28 0.48 3.92 -12.07
CA PHE A 28 1.75 3.32 -11.64
C PHE A 28 1.95 1.90 -12.19
N ASN A 29 1.01 1.38 -12.98
CA ASN A 29 1.09 0.09 -13.67
C ASN A 29 1.50 -1.08 -12.75
N PHE A 30 0.90 -1.19 -11.55
CA PHE A 30 1.11 -2.39 -10.74
C PHE A 30 0.57 -3.62 -11.48
N GLU A 31 1.34 -4.70 -11.47
CA GLU A 31 1.05 -5.97 -12.12
C GLU A 31 0.39 -6.95 -11.14
N VAL A 32 0.86 -6.94 -9.89
CA VAL A 32 0.45 -7.90 -8.87
C VAL A 32 -0.07 -7.16 -7.64
N LEU A 33 -1.30 -7.48 -7.26
CA LEU A 33 -1.91 -7.11 -5.99
C LEU A 33 -1.64 -8.23 -4.97
N ILE A 34 -0.94 -7.91 -3.90
CA ILE A 34 -0.54 -8.86 -2.88
C ILE A 34 -1.34 -8.60 -1.61
N VAL A 35 -2.03 -9.64 -1.14
CA VAL A 35 -2.77 -9.63 0.12
C VAL A 35 -2.02 -10.49 1.12
N PRO A 36 -1.29 -9.89 2.08
CA PRO A 36 -0.55 -10.64 3.08
C PRO A 36 -1.47 -11.32 4.09
N SER A 37 -2.68 -10.79 4.29
CA SER A 37 -3.66 -11.26 5.26
C SER A 37 -4.71 -12.18 4.65
N GLN A 38 -4.99 -13.30 5.32
CA GLN A 38 -6.07 -14.21 4.94
C GLN A 38 -7.43 -13.85 5.57
N ARG A 39 -7.55 -12.66 6.17
CA ARG A 39 -8.81 -12.21 6.74
C ARG A 39 -9.86 -12.01 5.63
N PRO A 40 -11.11 -12.47 5.81
CA PRO A 40 -12.13 -12.39 4.78
C PRO A 40 -12.37 -10.99 4.24
N GLU A 41 -12.29 -9.96 5.10
CA GLU A 41 -12.44 -8.56 4.71
C GLU A 41 -11.33 -8.07 3.78
N ALA A 42 -10.08 -8.52 3.99
CA ALA A 42 -8.94 -8.15 3.16
C ALA A 42 -9.05 -8.80 1.78
N ILE A 43 -9.40 -10.09 1.74
CA ILE A 43 -9.64 -10.82 0.49
C ILE A 43 -10.82 -10.21 -0.27
N SER A 44 -11.92 -9.91 0.42
CA SER A 44 -13.10 -9.28 -0.19
C SER A 44 -12.77 -7.90 -0.78
N ALA A 45 -11.99 -7.08 -0.07
CA ALA A 45 -11.53 -5.79 -0.56
C ALA A 45 -10.63 -5.94 -1.79
N ALA A 46 -9.70 -6.91 -1.78
CA ALA A 46 -8.81 -7.18 -2.90
C ALA A 46 -9.56 -7.64 -4.15
N THR A 47 -10.47 -8.62 -4.00
CA THR A 47 -11.32 -9.08 -5.10
C THR A 47 -12.14 -7.93 -5.66
N SER A 48 -12.69 -7.08 -4.80
CA SER A 48 -13.46 -5.90 -5.24
C SER A 48 -12.61 -4.91 -6.04
N LEU A 49 -11.36 -4.67 -5.60
CA LEU A 49 -10.42 -3.80 -6.30
C LEU A 49 -10.05 -4.35 -7.68
N VAL A 50 -9.73 -5.64 -7.77
CA VAL A 50 -9.41 -6.33 -9.03
C VAL A 50 -10.59 -6.29 -9.99
N ASP A 51 -11.80 -6.58 -9.50
CA ASP A 51 -13.01 -6.53 -10.31
C ASP A 51 -13.27 -5.14 -10.91
N VAL A 52 -13.13 -4.08 -10.10
CA VAL A 52 -13.31 -2.69 -10.54
C VAL A 52 -12.20 -2.30 -11.52
N ALA A 53 -10.95 -2.63 -11.21
CA ALA A 53 -9.81 -2.39 -12.10
C ALA A 53 -10.02 -3.03 -13.48
N ALA A 54 -10.48 -4.28 -13.53
CA ALA A 54 -10.74 -4.98 -14.77
C ALA A 54 -11.94 -4.37 -15.54
N LYS A 55 -13.09 -4.19 -14.87
CA LYS A 55 -14.36 -3.80 -15.53
C LYS A 55 -14.40 -2.34 -15.93
N GLU A 56 -13.90 -1.44 -15.08
CA GLU A 56 -14.03 0.01 -15.28
C GLU A 56 -12.78 0.61 -15.93
N LEU A 57 -11.62 0.02 -15.70
CA LEU A 57 -10.33 0.59 -16.08
C LEU A 57 -9.54 -0.23 -17.09
N GLN A 58 -9.99 -1.44 -17.45
CA GLN A 58 -9.23 -2.36 -18.31
C GLN A 58 -7.81 -2.60 -17.77
N TRP A 59 -7.69 -2.69 -16.45
CA TRP A 59 -6.44 -2.92 -15.75
C TRP A 59 -6.44 -4.35 -15.19
N GLU A 60 -5.60 -5.20 -15.77
CA GLU A 60 -5.44 -6.59 -15.36
C GLU A 60 -4.42 -6.68 -14.22
N LEU A 61 -4.91 -6.97 -13.02
CA LEU A 61 -4.11 -7.20 -11.82
C LEU A 61 -4.12 -8.69 -11.46
N GLU A 62 -2.96 -9.29 -11.33
CA GLU A 62 -2.83 -10.60 -10.69
C GLU A 62 -3.10 -10.46 -9.20
N LEU A 63 -4.06 -11.24 -8.67
CA LEU A 63 -4.27 -11.34 -7.23
C LEU A 63 -3.41 -12.47 -6.67
N SER A 64 -2.49 -12.14 -5.76
CA SER A 64 -1.67 -13.11 -5.04
C SER A 64 -1.91 -13.01 -3.53
N THR A 65 -2.18 -14.14 -2.90
CA THR A 65 -2.23 -14.25 -1.45
C THR A 65 -0.95 -14.91 -0.94
N LEU A 66 -0.43 -14.43 0.19
CA LEU A 66 0.73 -15.07 0.80
C LEU A 66 0.30 -16.29 1.62
N PRO A 67 1.10 -17.38 1.62
CA PRO A 67 0.80 -18.58 2.40
C PRO A 67 0.95 -18.34 3.91
N CYS A 68 1.60 -17.24 4.30
CA CYS A 68 1.77 -16.85 5.69
C CYS A 68 0.46 -16.25 6.23
N GLN A 69 0.15 -16.49 7.52
CA GLN A 69 -0.88 -15.72 8.23
C GLN A 69 -0.35 -14.31 8.58
N ALA A 70 0.29 -13.63 7.63
CA ALA A 70 0.79 -12.28 7.84
C ALA A 70 -0.40 -11.36 8.14
N GLY A 71 -0.33 -10.63 9.25
CA GLY A 71 -1.48 -9.89 9.79
C GLY A 71 -2.06 -10.45 11.11
N LEU A 72 -1.42 -11.47 11.71
CA LEU A 72 -1.60 -11.77 13.13
C LEU A 72 -0.63 -11.01 14.04
N ASP A 73 0.58 -10.73 13.54
CA ASP A 73 1.60 -9.94 14.24
C ASP A 73 2.49 -9.17 13.25
N GLU A 74 3.16 -8.13 13.75
CA GLU A 74 3.99 -7.19 12.96
C GLU A 74 5.17 -7.87 12.26
N LYS A 75 5.80 -8.86 12.91
CA LYS A 75 6.96 -9.56 12.35
C LYS A 75 6.56 -10.40 11.15
N SER A 76 5.47 -11.15 11.24
CA SER A 76 4.96 -11.94 10.11
C SER A 76 4.68 -11.07 8.87
N LEU A 77 4.18 -9.85 9.08
CA LEU A 77 3.93 -8.90 8.00
C LEU A 77 5.22 -8.29 7.44
N GLN A 78 6.25 -8.10 8.27
CA GLN A 78 7.59 -7.72 7.84
C GLN A 78 8.29 -8.80 7.02
N ASP A 79 8.20 -10.05 7.43
CA ASP A 79 8.76 -11.18 6.69
C ASP A 79 8.07 -11.34 5.34
N ALA A 80 6.73 -11.21 5.31
CA ALA A 80 5.95 -11.16 4.07
C ALA A 80 6.40 -10.03 3.16
N TYR A 81 6.54 -8.83 3.70
CA TYR A 81 7.01 -7.66 2.96
C TYR A 81 8.41 -7.88 2.37
N HIS A 82 9.36 -8.36 3.17
CA HIS A 82 10.73 -8.64 2.74
C HIS A 82 10.78 -9.65 1.60
N SER A 83 9.99 -10.73 1.69
CA SER A 83 9.89 -11.72 0.63
C SER A 83 9.31 -11.11 -0.64
N VAL A 84 8.22 -10.34 -0.56
CA VAL A 84 7.65 -9.65 -1.74
C VAL A 84 8.66 -8.72 -2.40
N TYR A 85 9.34 -7.89 -1.62
CA TYR A 85 10.35 -6.97 -2.13
C TYR A 85 11.48 -7.74 -2.84
N THR A 86 12.01 -8.78 -2.21
CA THR A 86 13.18 -9.51 -2.72
C THR A 86 12.81 -10.38 -3.92
N ASP A 87 11.77 -11.20 -3.78
CA ASP A 87 11.47 -12.29 -4.72
C ASP A 87 10.64 -11.80 -5.91
N ARG A 88 9.78 -10.80 -5.71
CA ARG A 88 8.90 -10.29 -6.77
C ARG A 88 9.36 -8.95 -7.32
N CYS A 89 9.52 -7.94 -6.46
CA CYS A 89 9.88 -6.61 -6.94
C CYS A 89 11.29 -6.55 -7.52
N VAL A 90 12.27 -7.17 -6.86
CA VAL A 90 13.68 -7.12 -7.29
C VAL A 90 14.01 -8.28 -8.24
N ALA A 91 13.80 -9.53 -7.82
CA ALA A 91 14.25 -10.68 -8.61
C ALA A 91 13.40 -10.93 -9.88
N ALA A 92 12.08 -10.73 -9.80
CA ALA A 92 11.17 -10.89 -10.93
C ALA A 92 10.80 -9.56 -11.63
N GLU A 93 11.37 -8.44 -11.17
CA GLU A 93 11.13 -7.09 -11.69
C GLU A 93 9.64 -6.68 -11.75
N GLN A 94 8.80 -7.27 -10.90
CA GLN A 94 7.36 -7.03 -10.93
C GLN A 94 6.98 -5.76 -10.16
N SER A 95 6.07 -4.97 -10.74
CA SER A 95 5.46 -3.85 -10.03
C SER A 95 4.40 -4.33 -9.04
N CYS A 96 4.77 -4.54 -7.77
CA CYS A 96 3.84 -5.04 -6.76
C CYS A 96 3.15 -3.94 -5.94
N LEU A 97 1.88 -4.18 -5.58
CA LEU A 97 1.07 -3.38 -4.68
C LEU A 97 0.61 -4.24 -3.49
N LEU A 98 0.92 -3.83 -2.27
CA LEU A 98 0.43 -4.50 -1.06
C LEU A 98 -0.90 -3.89 -0.62
N LEU A 99 -1.91 -4.74 -0.41
CA LEU A 99 -3.18 -4.35 0.19
C LEU A 99 -3.25 -4.82 1.65
N LEU A 100 -3.32 -3.86 2.57
CA LEU A 100 -3.41 -4.17 4.00
C LEU A 100 -4.85 -4.31 4.47
N SER A 101 -5.07 -5.08 5.53
CA SER A 101 -6.40 -5.56 5.91
C SER A 101 -7.33 -4.45 6.39
N ASN A 102 -6.78 -3.46 7.08
CA ASN A 102 -7.53 -2.39 7.71
C ASN A 102 -6.69 -1.09 7.75
N ARG A 103 -7.36 0.02 8.10
CA ARG A 103 -6.75 1.34 8.12
C ARG A 103 -5.61 1.46 9.13
N GLU A 104 -5.76 0.89 10.32
CA GLU A 104 -4.78 0.97 11.41
C GLU A 104 -3.48 0.26 11.02
N GLU A 105 -3.61 -0.96 10.50
CA GLU A 105 -2.52 -1.74 9.92
C GLU A 105 -1.85 -0.96 8.78
N ALA A 106 -2.64 -0.37 7.90
CA ALA A 106 -2.12 0.44 6.79
C ALA A 106 -1.36 1.68 7.24
N TRP A 107 -1.82 2.36 8.28
CA TRP A 107 -1.14 3.52 8.85
C TRP A 107 0.19 3.13 9.51
N SER A 108 0.17 2.09 10.34
CA SER A 108 1.38 1.55 10.97
C SER A 108 2.44 1.18 9.93
N TRP A 109 2.02 0.47 8.89
CA TRP A 109 2.91 0.06 7.81
C TRP A 109 3.35 1.18 6.89
N LEU A 110 2.54 2.21 6.72
CA LEU A 110 2.94 3.40 5.98
C LEU A 110 4.16 4.07 6.63
N SER A 111 4.23 4.13 7.96
CA SER A 111 5.40 4.64 8.68
C SER A 111 6.64 3.79 8.41
N THR A 112 6.54 2.47 8.58
CA THR A 112 7.65 1.54 8.30
C THR A 112 8.11 1.62 6.85
N PHE A 113 7.16 1.62 5.91
CA PHE A 113 7.39 1.67 4.48
C PHE A 113 8.06 2.99 4.07
N THR A 114 7.50 4.14 4.46
CA THR A 114 8.07 5.45 4.10
C THR A 114 9.42 5.70 4.76
N ASN A 115 9.65 5.20 5.98
CA ASN A 115 10.94 5.30 6.63
C ASN A 115 12.00 4.48 5.89
N TRP A 116 11.67 3.25 5.49
CA TRP A 116 12.61 2.38 4.81
C TRP A 116 12.98 2.90 3.41
N PHE A 117 12.00 3.22 2.56
CA PHE A 117 12.30 3.67 1.20
C PHE A 117 12.72 5.13 1.14
N LEU A 118 12.10 6.00 1.94
CA LEU A 118 12.24 7.45 1.72
C LEU A 118 13.00 8.16 2.85
N GLY A 119 13.28 7.49 3.97
CA GLY A 119 13.82 8.12 5.17
C GLY A 119 12.87 9.17 5.78
N LYS A 120 11.56 8.99 5.56
CA LYS A 120 10.50 9.93 5.99
C LYS A 120 9.51 9.27 6.93
N GLU A 121 8.76 10.09 7.65
CA GLU A 121 7.64 9.68 8.50
C GLU A 121 6.34 10.33 8.01
N PRO A 122 5.20 9.61 8.04
CA PRO A 122 3.89 10.20 7.80
C PRO A 122 3.48 11.06 9.00
N LEU A 123 2.91 12.24 8.72
CA LEU A 123 2.50 13.18 9.76
C LEU A 123 1.00 13.24 9.96
N GLU A 124 0.26 13.23 8.86
CA GLU A 124 -1.15 13.57 8.86
C GLU A 124 -1.82 12.92 7.66
N LEU A 125 -3.00 12.35 7.91
CA LEU A 125 -3.99 11.94 6.91
C LEU A 125 -5.35 11.91 7.59
N SER A 126 -6.36 12.51 6.98
CA SER A 126 -7.72 12.49 7.51
C SER A 126 -8.29 11.06 7.53
N ASP A 127 -9.15 10.76 8.50
CA ASP A 127 -9.79 9.43 8.61
C ASP A 127 -10.69 9.06 7.44
N GLU A 128 -11.19 10.08 6.73
CA GLU A 128 -12.03 9.93 5.56
C GLU A 128 -11.23 9.59 4.28
N GLU A 129 -9.93 9.89 4.26
CA GLU A 129 -9.08 9.63 3.11
C GLU A 129 -8.60 8.19 3.01
N GLN A 130 -8.47 7.67 1.79
CA GLN A 130 -7.86 6.36 1.56
C GLN A 130 -6.35 6.44 1.75
N ILE A 131 -5.76 5.37 2.28
CA ILE A 131 -4.30 5.27 2.44
C ILE A 131 -3.73 4.59 1.19
N TRP A 132 -2.88 5.29 0.45
CA TRP A 132 -2.03 4.67 -0.56
C TRP A 132 -0.74 5.47 -0.81
N LEU A 133 0.29 4.75 -1.21
CA LEU A 133 1.60 5.28 -1.52
C LEU A 133 2.28 4.40 -2.58
N ALA A 134 2.91 5.04 -3.56
CA ALA A 134 3.70 4.39 -4.60
C ALA A 134 5.14 4.92 -4.54
N VAL A 135 6.10 3.99 -4.56
CA VAL A 135 7.53 4.29 -4.55
C VAL A 135 8.19 3.68 -5.77
N GLU A 136 9.02 4.50 -6.41
CA GLU A 136 9.95 4.07 -7.43
C GLU A 136 11.17 3.44 -6.74
N LEU A 137 11.36 2.14 -6.96
CA LEU A 137 12.46 1.40 -6.32
C LEU A 137 13.81 1.82 -6.90
N ASN A 138 13.83 2.22 -8.17
CA ASN A 138 15.01 2.81 -8.79
C ASN A 138 15.19 4.25 -8.30
N GLY A 139 16.11 4.45 -7.34
CA GLY A 139 16.38 5.76 -6.77
C GLY A 139 15.62 6.09 -5.49
N PHE A 140 14.75 5.17 -5.01
CA PHE A 140 14.11 5.28 -3.70
C PHE A 140 13.32 6.60 -3.54
N THR A 141 12.49 6.92 -4.52
CA THR A 141 11.73 8.19 -4.58
C THR A 141 10.22 7.96 -4.46
N LEU A 142 9.52 9.00 -3.99
CA LEU A 142 8.06 9.00 -3.95
C LEU A 142 7.52 9.19 -5.37
N ALA A 143 6.84 8.17 -5.90
CA ALA A 143 6.16 8.26 -7.20
C ALA A 143 4.74 8.85 -7.07
N GLY A 144 4.06 8.59 -5.96
CA GLY A 144 2.76 9.19 -5.66
C GLY A 144 2.19 8.79 -4.30
N SER A 145 1.18 9.52 -3.85
CA SER A 145 0.52 9.28 -2.56
C SER A 145 -0.92 9.79 -2.54
N SER A 146 -1.67 9.38 -1.51
CA SER A 146 -2.95 9.99 -1.17
C SER A 146 -2.88 11.52 -1.11
N PRO A 147 -3.92 12.25 -1.60
CA PRO A 147 -3.91 13.72 -1.70
C PRO A 147 -3.63 14.49 -0.41
N GLY A 148 -3.98 13.97 0.76
CA GLY A 148 -3.72 14.59 2.07
C GLY A 148 -2.50 14.05 2.80
N LEU A 149 -1.78 13.07 2.25
CA LEU A 149 -0.66 12.45 2.96
C LEU A 149 0.55 13.40 3.01
N LYS A 150 0.90 13.85 4.22
CA LYS A 150 2.11 14.65 4.46
C LYS A 150 3.24 13.78 4.99
N LEU A 151 4.43 13.91 4.40
CA LEU A 151 5.64 13.21 4.82
C LEU A 151 6.71 14.21 5.29
N ARG A 152 7.46 13.87 6.35
CA ARG A 152 8.55 14.68 6.90
C ARG A 152 9.85 13.89 6.95
N SER A 153 10.96 14.52 6.57
CA SER A 153 12.30 13.95 6.73
C SER A 153 12.71 13.88 8.20
N LYS A 154 13.31 12.77 8.63
CA LYS A 154 13.84 12.62 10.01
C LYS A 154 14.98 13.58 10.35
N THR A 155 15.67 14.11 9.34
CA THR A 155 16.88 14.93 9.50
C THR A 155 16.67 16.35 10.03
N SER A 156 15.42 16.81 10.22
CA SER A 156 15.16 18.15 10.76
C SER A 156 15.24 18.28 12.28
N GLU A 157 15.29 17.18 13.05
CA GLU A 157 15.28 17.25 14.52
C GLU A 157 16.68 17.22 15.16
N MET A 158 17.74 16.86 14.43
CA MET A 158 19.10 16.76 15.00
C MET A 158 19.94 18.05 14.94
N ARG A 159 19.50 19.10 14.24
CA ARG A 159 20.24 20.38 14.17
C ARG A 159 19.75 21.44 15.17
N ALA A 160 18.68 21.17 15.93
CA ALA A 160 18.16 22.10 16.94
C ALA A 160 18.61 21.79 18.38
N ALA A 161 19.38 20.72 18.60
CA ALA A 161 19.82 20.29 19.93
C ALA A 161 21.32 20.52 20.20
N VAL A 162 21.97 21.42 19.45
CA VAL A 162 23.34 21.86 19.70
C VAL A 162 23.38 23.39 19.69
N THR A 163 23.02 23.97 20.84
CA THR A 163 23.35 25.36 21.23
C THR A 163 23.79 25.35 22.67
#